data_AF-A0A444JZ03-F1
#
_entry.id   AF-A0A444JZ03-F1
#
_cell.length_a   1.000
_cell.length_b   1.000
_cell.length_c   1.000
_cell.angle_alpha   90.00
_cell.angle_beta   90.00
_cell.angle_gamma   90.00
#
_symmetry.space_group_name_H-M   'P 1'
#
loop_
_entity.id
_entity.type
_entity.pdbx_description
1 polymer ?
#
loop_
_entity_poly.entity_id
_entity_poly.type
_entity_poly.pdbx_seq_one_letter_code
_entity_poly.pdbx_strand_id
1 'polypeptide(L)' 'KGIPIKKPNAQWIKPGLVGHISFLKGEGGLRHATLTDVRED' A
#
# COMPACT_ATOMS: atom_id res chain seq x y z
N LYS A 1 25.73 -18.71 7.70
CA LYS A 1 25.60 -18.42 6.25
C LYS A 1 24.21 -17.82 6.05
N GLY A 2 24.09 -16.49 5.90
CA GLY A 2 22.81 -15.78 5.89
C GLY A 2 22.00 -16.04 4.62
N ILE A 3 20.66 -16.03 4.75
CA ILE A 3 19.73 -16.23 3.64
C ILE A 3 19.79 -15.00 2.73
N PRO A 4 20.00 -15.13 1.40
CA PRO A 4 20.03 -13.99 0.50
C PRO A 4 18.61 -13.40 0.37
N ILE A 5 18.43 -12.14 0.77
CA ILE A 5 17.17 -11.39 0.64
C ILE A 5 16.99 -11.00 -0.83
N LYS A 6 16.53 -11.95 -1.65
CA LYS A 6 16.40 -11.77 -3.11
C LYS A 6 14.95 -11.43 -3.50
N LYS A 7 14.37 -10.37 -2.92
CA LYS A 7 13.10 -9.79 -3.40
C LYS A 7 13.02 -8.29 -3.04
N PRO A 8 13.10 -7.35 -4.00
CA PRO A 8 12.53 -6.04 -3.78
C PRO A 8 11.01 -6.22 -3.83
N ASN A 9 10.36 -6.35 -2.68
CA ASN A 9 8.90 -6.56 -2.56
C ASN A 9 8.06 -5.34 -3.01
N ALA A 10 8.65 -4.40 -3.76
CA ALA A 10 8.01 -3.19 -4.23
C ALA A 10 8.52 -2.84 -5.63
N GLN A 11 7.61 -2.45 -6.51
CA GLN A 11 7.89 -1.95 -7.86
C GLN A 11 7.17 -0.61 -8.04
N TRP A 12 7.85 0.35 -8.69
CA TRP A 12 7.20 1.57 -9.13
C TRP A 12 6.27 1.28 -10.31
N ILE A 13 5.01 1.66 -10.16
CA ILE A 13 4.00 1.57 -11.22
C ILE A 13 3.66 2.96 -11.73
N LYS A 14 3.04 3.03 -12.91
CA LYS A 14 2.47 4.29 -13.42
C LYS A 14 1.30 4.70 -12.50
N PRO A 15 1.15 6.00 -12.18
CA PRO A 15 0.00 6.47 -11.41
C PRO A 15 -1.30 6.19 -12.18
N GLY A 16 -2.36 5.84 -11.45
CA GLY A 16 -3.66 5.49 -12.03
C GLY A 16 -4.43 4.43 -11.26
N LEU A 17 -3.75 3.65 -10.39
CA LEU A 17 -4.41 2.73 -9.49
C LEU A 17 -5.13 3.50 -8.37
N VAL A 18 -6.43 3.31 -8.24
CA VAL A 18 -7.27 3.93 -7.21
C VAL A 18 -7.91 2.85 -6.35
N GLY A 19 -7.99 3.07 -5.05
CA GLY A 19 -8.62 2.15 -4.11
C GLY A 19 -9.19 2.85 -2.89
N HIS A 20 -10.12 2.18 -2.22
CA HIS A 20 -10.66 2.62 -0.94
C HIS A 20 -9.80 2.10 0.20
N ILE A 21 -9.67 2.92 1.24
CA ILE A 21 -8.93 2.59 2.45
C ILE A 21 -9.76 2.86 3.70
N SER A 22 -9.53 2.06 4.74
CA SER A 22 -9.92 2.40 6.10
C SER A 22 -8.71 2.95 6.85
N PHE A 23 -8.91 3.95 7.71
CA PHE A 23 -7.83 4.57 8.50
C PHE A 23 -8.40 5.18 9.79
N LEU A 24 -7.52 5.48 10.76
CA LEU A 24 -7.92 6.12 12.01
C LEU A 24 -8.10 7.64 11.80
N LYS A 25 -9.27 8.16 12.19
CA LYS A 25 -9.55 9.60 12.13
C LYS A 25 -8.85 10.33 13.29
N GLY A 26 -8.44 11.58 13.05
CA GLY A 26 -7.82 12.44 14.06
C GLY A 26 -6.29 12.37 14.13
N GLU A 27 -5.67 11.41 13.45
CA GLU A 27 -4.22 11.35 13.25
C GLU A 27 -3.77 12.25 12.09
N GLY A 28 -2.51 12.71 12.13
CA GLY A 28 -1.89 13.40 11.00
C GLY A 28 -1.67 12.44 9.83
N GLY A 29 -2.50 12.55 8.79
CA GLY A 29 -2.43 11.72 7.58
C GLY A 29 -3.17 10.37 7.72
N LEU A 30 -2.92 9.46 6.78
CA LEU A 30 -3.61 8.16 6.66
C LEU A 30 -2.88 7.06 7.45
N ARG A 31 -2.72 7.27 8.76
CA ARG A 31 -2.04 6.29 9.61
C ARG A 31 -2.90 5.06 9.86
N HIS A 32 -2.24 3.91 10.01
CA HIS A 32 -2.88 2.60 10.16
C HIS A 32 -3.83 2.27 9.00
N ALA A 33 -3.55 2.79 7.81
CA ALA A 33 -4.39 2.58 6.66
C ALA A 33 -4.36 1.12 6.19
N THR A 34 -5.53 0.57 5.90
CA THR A 34 -5.69 -0.76 5.28
C THR A 34 -6.47 -0.60 3.98
N LEU A 35 -5.96 -1.18 2.89
CA LEU A 35 -6.66 -1.23 1.61
C LEU A 35 -7.87 -2.14 1.74
N THR A 36 -9.06 -1.61 1.46
CA THR A 36 -10.31 -2.37 1.56
C THR A 36 -10.80 -2.85 0.21
N ASP A 37 -10.56 -2.06 -0.83
CA ASP A 37 -11.05 -2.33 -2.18
C ASP A 37 -10.18 -1.63 -3.22
N VAL A 38 -10.02 -2.25 -4.39
CA VAL A 38 -9.31 -1.68 -5.55
C VAL A 38 -10.35 -1.42 -6.62
N ARG A 39 -10.39 -0.20 -7.15
CA ARG A 39 -11.30 0.13 -8.24
C ARG A 39 -10.72 -0.40 -9.54
N GLU A 40 -11.38 -1.40 -10.11
CA GLU A 40 -11.17 -1.88 -11.47
C GLU A 40 -12.09 -1.07 -12.39
N ASP A 41 -11.53 -0.16 -13.17
CA ASP A 41 -12.27 0.57 -14.22
C ASP A 41 -12.13 -0.16 -15.57
#